data_AF-A0A3B1K656-F1
#
_entry.id   AF-A0A3B1K656-F1
#
_cell.length_a   1.000
_cell.length_b   1.000
_cell.length_c   1.000
_cell.angle_alpha   90.00
_cell.angle_beta   90.00
_cell.angle_gamma   90.00
#
_symmetry.space_group_name_H-M   'P 1'
#
loop_
_entity.id
_entity.type
_entity.pdbx_description
1 polymer ?
#
loop_
_entity_poly.entity_id
_entity_poly.type
_entity_poly.pdbx_seq_one_letter_code
_entity_poly.pdbx_strand_id
1 'polypeptide(L)'
;MQVKQCFVSAPGKSILHGEHAVVHGKVALAVSLNLRTYLRLLSTTSGEVTINLPNIDTFLTWDVTELQPLLSDLTGEDELRLPQACLKLELQRLVDIIDSIDYKKKKFIVN
;
A
#
# COMPACT_ATOMS: atom_id res chain seq x y z
N MET A 1 23.16 4.48 -10.49
CA MET A 1 23.22 3.16 -9.82
C MET A 1 21.83 2.56 -9.85
N GLN A 2 21.57 1.54 -10.66
CA GLN A 2 20.30 0.82 -10.61
C GLN A 2 20.40 -0.25 -9.52
N VAL A 3 19.60 -0.09 -8.46
CA VAL A 3 19.56 -1.03 -7.34
C VAL A 3 18.82 -2.28 -7.82
N LYS A 4 19.55 -3.36 -8.08
CA LYS A 4 18.98 -4.64 -8.57
C LYS A 4 17.96 -5.22 -7.59
N GLN A 5 18.14 -4.98 -6.30
CA GLN A 5 17.27 -5.47 -5.25
C GLN A 5 17.38 -4.58 -4.01
N CYS A 6 16.24 -4.28 -3.39
CA CYS A 6 16.16 -3.52 -2.15
C CYS A 6 15.33 -4.28 -1.11
N PHE A 7 15.80 -4.29 0.13
CA PHE A 7 15.05 -4.78 1.27
C PHE A 7 14.78 -3.61 2.21
N VAL A 8 13.50 -3.41 2.51
CA VAL A 8 13.07 -2.39 3.46
C VAL A 8 12.20 -3.01 4.53
N SER A 9 12.18 -2.38 5.69
CA SER A 9 11.26 -2.77 6.75
C SER A 9 10.80 -1.58 7.58
N ALA A 10 9.56 -1.65 8.05
CA ALA A 10 8.91 -0.63 8.85
C ALA A 10 8.42 -1.23 10.18
N PRO A 11 8.60 -0.54 11.32
CA PRO A 11 8.09 -1.00 12.61
C PRO A 11 6.57 -0.86 12.71
N GLY A 12 5.96 -1.66 13.58
CA GLY A 12 4.57 -1.49 14.00
C GLY A 12 4.41 -0.28 14.93
N LYS A 13 3.15 0.07 15.25
CA LYS A 13 2.81 1.10 16.23
C LYS A 13 1.96 0.52 17.35
N SER A 14 2.12 1.05 18.56
CA SER A 14 1.24 0.81 19.71
C SER A 14 0.93 2.14 20.38
N ILE A 15 -0.23 2.25 21.02
CA ILE A 15 -0.59 3.41 21.84
C ILE A 15 -0.35 3.04 23.29
N LEU A 16 0.54 3.77 23.95
CA LEU A 16 0.84 3.55 25.37
C LEU A 16 -0.20 4.22 26.27
N HIS A 17 -0.71 5.38 25.86
CA HIS A 17 -1.69 6.14 26.62
C HIS A 17 -2.57 6.99 25.70
N GLY A 18 -3.82 7.20 26.11
CA GLY A 18 -4.75 8.11 25.44
C GLY A 18 -5.55 7.48 24.32
N GLU A 19 -5.73 6.15 24.32
CA GLU A 19 -6.53 5.42 23.31
C GLU A 19 -7.96 5.99 23.19
N HIS A 20 -8.61 6.27 24.33
CA HIS A 20 -9.94 6.87 24.38
C HIS A 20 -9.88 8.41 24.43
N ALA A 21 -8.77 8.99 24.88
CA ALA A 21 -8.63 10.44 25.04
C ALA A 21 -8.46 11.15 23.69
N VAL A 22 -7.80 10.51 22.71
CA VAL A 22 -7.56 11.08 21.38
C VAL A 22 -8.84 11.36 20.61
N VAL A 23 -9.89 10.57 20.83
CA VAL A 23 -11.21 10.74 20.21
C VAL A 23 -11.86 12.07 20.62
N HIS A 24 -11.47 12.60 21.78
CA HIS A 24 -11.94 13.89 22.30
C HIS A 24 -10.92 15.02 22.12
N GLY A 25 -9.98 14.87 21.17
CA GLY A 25 -8.98 15.88 20.84
C GLY A 25 -7.89 16.06 21.90
N LYS A 26 -7.69 15.07 22.79
CA LYS A 26 -6.61 15.08 23.78
C LYS A 26 -5.37 14.37 23.24
N VAL A 27 -4.23 14.65 23.86
CA VAL A 27 -2.93 14.07 23.48
C VAL A 27 -2.92 12.58 23.78
N ALA A 28 -2.33 11.79 22.87
CA ALA A 28 -2.03 10.38 23.06
C ALA A 28 -0.55 10.11 22.79
N LEU A 29 0.00 9.10 23.45
CA LEU A 29 1.39 8.69 23.28
C LEU A 29 1.42 7.38 22.46
N ALA A 30 2.04 7.43 21.29
CA ALA A 30 2.29 6.26 20.47
C ALA A 30 3.78 5.89 20.47
N VAL A 31 4.06 4.60 20.44
CA VAL A 31 5.42 4.04 20.43
C VAL A 31 5.59 3.07 19.27
N SER A 32 6.81 2.95 18.76
CA SER A 32 7.15 1.95 17.76
C SER A 32 7.29 0.57 18.41
N LEU A 33 6.65 -0.43 17.83
CA LEU A 33 6.85 -1.83 18.19
C LEU A 33 7.93 -2.45 17.30
N ASN A 34 8.76 -3.32 17.87
CA ASN A 34 9.72 -4.11 17.10
C ASN A 34 9.07 -5.28 16.31
N LEU A 35 7.79 -5.16 15.97
CA LEU A 35 7.07 -6.04 15.06
C LEU A 35 7.15 -5.43 13.65
N ARG A 36 8.16 -5.85 12.88
CA ARG A 36 8.48 -5.24 11.60
C ARG A 36 7.74 -5.90 10.44
N THR A 37 7.22 -5.07 9.54
CA THR A 37 6.77 -5.49 8.20
C THR A 37 7.95 -5.37 7.25
N TYR A 38 8.19 -6.40 6.45
CA TYR A 38 9.29 -6.45 5.48
C TYR A 38 8.76 -6.36 4.06
N LEU A 39 9.51 -5.71 3.20
CA LEU A 39 9.21 -5.60 1.78
C LEU A 39 10.50 -5.82 0.99
N ARG A 40 10.42 -6.71 -0.01
CA ARG A 40 11.51 -7.01 -0.95
C ARG A 40 11.14 -6.45 -2.32
N LEU A 41 11.89 -5.46 -2.78
CA LEU A 41 11.79 -4.92 -4.14
C LEU A 41 12.85 -5.57 -5.02
N LEU A 42 12.42 -6.07 -6.17
CA LEU A 42 13.29 -6.64 -7.20
C LEU A 42 13.06 -5.85 -8.48
N SER A 43 14.14 -5.31 -9.05
CA SER A 43 14.05 -4.70 -10.38
C SER A 43 14.20 -5.82 -11.42
N THR A 44 13.19 -5.98 -12.25
CA THR A 44 13.17 -6.95 -13.36
C THR A 44 13.18 -6.20 -14.69
N THR A 45 13.63 -6.87 -15.75
CA THR A 45 13.57 -6.38 -17.14
C THR A 45 12.45 -7.05 -17.93
N SER A 46 11.56 -7.79 -17.26
CA SER A 46 10.52 -8.60 -17.90
C SER A 46 9.34 -7.77 -18.43
N GLY A 47 9.27 -6.48 -18.12
CA GLY A 47 8.15 -5.62 -18.53
C GLY A 47 6.88 -5.85 -17.70
N GLU A 48 6.99 -6.55 -16.56
CA GLU A 48 5.87 -6.86 -15.68
C GLU A 48 6.11 -6.32 -14.26
N VAL A 49 5.03 -5.92 -13.60
CA VAL A 49 5.01 -5.54 -12.18
C VAL A 49 4.25 -6.60 -11.41
N THR A 50 4.91 -7.21 -10.43
CA THR A 50 4.32 -8.27 -9.59
C THR A 50 4.28 -7.84 -8.13
N ILE A 51 3.13 -8.03 -7.48
CA ILE A 51 2.93 -7.86 -6.05
C ILE A 51 2.57 -9.21 -5.44
N ASN A 52 3.37 -9.65 -4.45
CA ASN A 52 3.11 -10.84 -3.67
C ASN A 52 2.95 -10.46 -2.19
N LEU A 53 1.76 -10.70 -1.65
CA LEU A 53 1.39 -10.46 -0.26
C LEU A 53 1.03 -11.80 0.40
N PRO A 54 2.01 -12.58 0.86
CA PRO A 54 1.80 -13.96 1.34
C PRO A 54 0.93 -14.03 2.61
N ASN A 55 0.93 -12.99 3.45
CA ASN A 55 0.15 -12.96 4.68
C ASN A 55 -1.38 -12.88 4.44
N ILE A 56 -1.80 -12.56 3.22
CA ILE A 56 -3.21 -12.48 2.81
C ILE A 56 -3.47 -13.29 1.53
N ASP A 57 -2.58 -14.23 1.21
CA ASP A 57 -2.67 -15.13 0.04
C ASP A 57 -2.98 -14.41 -1.29
N THR A 58 -2.40 -13.22 -1.49
CA THR A 58 -2.65 -12.38 -2.67
C THR A 58 -1.42 -12.30 -3.56
N PHE A 59 -1.60 -12.65 -4.83
CA PHE A 59 -0.57 -12.53 -5.86
C PHE A 59 -1.18 -11.87 -7.10
N LEU A 60 -0.61 -10.74 -7.51
CA LEU A 60 -1.08 -9.94 -8.62
C LEU A 60 0.09 -9.61 -9.54
N THR A 61 -0.14 -9.69 -10.85
CA THR A 61 0.83 -9.33 -11.87
C THR A 61 0.14 -8.49 -12.93
N TRP A 62 0.82 -7.43 -13.37
CA TRP A 62 0.37 -6.55 -14.44
C TRP A 62 1.50 -6.34 -15.44
N ASP A 63 1.16 -6.20 -16.72
CA ASP A 63 2.09 -5.71 -17.73
C ASP A 63 2.29 -4.19 -17.55
N VAL A 64 3.52 -3.72 -17.71
CA VAL A 64 3.84 -2.29 -17.59
C VAL A 64 3.06 -1.45 -18.61
N THR A 65 2.78 -1.98 -19.80
CA THR A 65 1.97 -1.31 -20.83
C THR A 65 0.53 -1.07 -20.38
N GLU A 66 -0.04 -1.97 -19.58
CA GLU A 66 -1.38 -1.81 -19.00
C GLU A 66 -1.41 -0.77 -17.89
N LEU A 67 -0.28 -0.55 -17.21
CA LEU A 67 -0.12 0.44 -16.15
C LEU A 67 0.28 1.84 -16.67
N GLN A 68 0.81 1.94 -17.89
CA GLN A 68 1.21 3.23 -18.49
C GLN A 68 0.10 4.30 -18.45
N PRO A 69 -1.18 4.00 -18.80
CA PRO A 69 -2.25 4.98 -18.74
C PRO A 69 -2.49 5.54 -17.32
N LEU A 70 -2.24 4.74 -16.29
CA LEU A 70 -2.40 5.14 -14.88
C LEU A 70 -1.29 6.07 -14.41
N LEU A 71 -0.10 5.95 -15.00
CA LEU A 71 1.05 6.82 -14.71
C LEU A 71 0.82 8.22 -15.29
N SER A 72 0.24 8.32 -16.50
CA SER A 72 -0.12 9.61 -17.12
C SER A 72 -1.11 10.41 -16.29
N ASP A 73 -2.08 9.77 -15.65
CA ASP A 73 -3.05 10.42 -14.76
C ASP A 73 -2.38 10.98 -13.49
N LEU A 74 -1.34 10.31 -12.98
CA LEU A 74 -0.55 10.78 -11.84
C LEU A 74 0.39 11.93 -12.21
N THR A 75 0.76 12.03 -13.49
CA THR A 75 1.60 13.08 -14.06
C THR A 75 0.82 14.05 -14.95
N GLY A 76 -0.44 14.34 -14.64
CA GLY A 76 -1.14 15.55 -15.09
C GLY A 76 -1.11 15.92 -16.58
N GLU A 77 -0.99 14.96 -17.50
CA GLU A 77 -1.09 15.24 -18.95
C GLU A 77 -2.28 14.47 -19.53
N ASP A 78 -3.39 15.19 -19.67
CA ASP A 78 -4.63 14.82 -20.36
C ASP A 78 -4.34 14.37 -21.81
N GLU A 79 -4.69 13.14 -22.19
CA GLU A 79 -5.65 12.91 -23.28
C GLU A 79 -6.15 11.44 -23.36
N LEU A 80 -7.47 11.31 -23.58
CA LEU A 80 -8.28 10.09 -23.46
C LEU A 80 -7.91 8.97 -24.46
N ARG A 81 -7.96 7.69 -23.98
CA ARG A 81 -8.85 6.57 -24.44
C ARG A 81 -8.24 5.18 -24.19
N LEU A 82 -8.88 4.32 -23.38
CA LEU A 82 -9.04 2.84 -23.52
C LEU A 82 -9.72 2.24 -22.24
N PRO A 83 -10.30 1.02 -22.28
CA PRO A 83 -11.51 0.66 -21.51
C PRO A 83 -11.26 0.58 -20.00
N GLN A 84 -11.73 1.63 -19.32
CA GLN A 84 -11.54 1.94 -17.90
C GLN A 84 -12.21 0.94 -16.92
N ALA A 85 -12.75 -0.19 -17.37
CA ALA A 85 -13.49 -1.10 -16.51
C ALA A 85 -12.56 -2.05 -15.73
N CYS A 86 -11.71 -2.82 -16.43
CA CYS A 86 -10.87 -3.85 -15.79
C CYS A 86 -9.76 -3.26 -14.91
N LEU A 87 -9.06 -2.22 -15.37
CA LEU A 87 -7.96 -1.59 -14.61
C LEU A 87 -8.47 -0.86 -13.36
N LYS A 88 -9.66 -0.24 -13.46
CA LYS A 88 -10.31 0.42 -12.33
C LYS A 88 -10.76 -0.58 -11.27
N LEU A 89 -11.26 -1.75 -11.67
CA LEU A 89 -11.62 -2.82 -10.74
C LEU A 89 -10.40 -3.36 -9.97
N GLU A 90 -9.24 -3.48 -10.63
CA GLU A 90 -8.03 -4.02 -10.00
C GLU A 90 -7.32 -2.99 -9.10
N LEU A 91 -7.31 -1.72 -9.51
CA LEU A 91 -6.90 -0.62 -8.65
C LEU A 91 -7.86 -0.42 -7.48
N GLN A 92 -9.17 -0.51 -7.71
CA GLN A 92 -10.15 -0.44 -6.63
C GLN A 92 -9.93 -1.58 -5.64
N ARG A 93 -9.63 -2.80 -6.11
CA ARG A 93 -9.23 -3.90 -5.23
C ARG A 93 -7.99 -3.56 -4.41
N LEU A 94 -6.95 -2.96 -5.01
CA LEU A 94 -5.77 -2.52 -4.27
C LEU A 94 -6.08 -1.42 -3.25
N VAL A 95 -6.90 -0.44 -3.62
CA VAL A 95 -7.37 0.62 -2.72
C VAL A 95 -8.19 0.01 -1.58
N ASP A 96 -9.10 -0.91 -1.87
CA ASP A 96 -9.91 -1.61 -0.88
C ASP A 96 -9.03 -2.48 0.05
N ILE A 97 -7.96 -3.09 -0.46
CA ILE A 97 -6.97 -3.82 0.34
C ILE A 97 -6.21 -2.84 1.24
N ILE A 98 -5.75 -1.71 0.71
CA ILE A 98 -5.04 -0.67 1.46
C ILE A 98 -5.95 -0.07 2.54
N ASP A 99 -7.20 0.23 2.21
CA ASP A 99 -8.22 0.76 3.10
C ASP A 99 -8.64 -0.28 4.15
N SER A 100 -8.73 -1.56 3.80
CA SER A 100 -8.96 -2.65 4.75
C SER A 100 -7.80 -2.80 5.74
N ILE A 101 -6.56 -2.63 5.27
CA ILE A 101 -5.37 -2.60 6.11
C ILE A 101 -5.37 -1.35 7.02
N ASP A 102 -5.73 -0.17 6.49
CA ASP A 102 -5.82 1.07 7.28
C ASP A 102 -6.97 1.03 8.31
N TYR A 103 -8.12 0.46 7.94
CA TYR A 103 -9.26 0.27 8.82
C TYR A 103 -8.93 -0.68 9.98
N LYS A 104 -8.23 -1.80 9.72
CA LYS A 104 -7.72 -2.67 10.78
C LYS A 104 -6.71 -1.94 11.67
N LYS A 105 -5.87 -1.06 11.12
CA LYS A 105 -4.96 -0.20 11.90
C LYS A 105 -5.68 0.82 12.76
N LYS A 106 -6.84 1.36 12.32
CA LYS A 106 -7.71 2.26 13.10
C LYS A 106 -8.45 1.51 14.22
N LYS A 107 -8.88 0.26 13.99
CA LYS A 107 -9.51 -0.55 15.05
C LYS A 107 -8.53 -0.94 16.18
N PHE A 108 -7.23 -1.06 15.87
CA PHE A 108 -6.17 -1.21 16.87
C PHE A 108 -5.84 0.09 17.64
N ILE A 109 -6.36 1.25 17.21
CA ILE A 109 -6.24 2.53 17.94
C ILE A 109 -7.41 2.72 18.92
N VAL A 110 -8.51 1.99 18.71
CA VAL A 110 -9.77 2.14 19.44
C VAL A 110 -10.24 0.77 19.90
N ASN A 111 -9.53 0.18 20.87
CA ASN A 111 -10.09 -0.75 21.84
C ASN A 111 -9.38 -0.56 23.16
#